data_AF-A0A3B4YP38-F1
#
_entry.id   AF-A0A3B4YP38-F1
#
_cell.length_a   1.000
_cell.length_b   1.000
_cell.length_c   1.000
_cell.angle_alpha   90.00
_cell.angle_beta   90.00
_cell.angle_gamma   90.00
#
_symmetry.space_group_name_H-M   'P 1'
#
loop_
_entity.id
_entity.type
_entity.pdbx_description
1 polymer ?
#
loop_
_entity_poly.entity_id
_entity_poly.type
_entity_poly.pdbx_seq_one_letter_code
_entity_poly.pdbx_strand_id
1 'polypeptide(L)'
;MLVEFQSVCCTHASSEPVRCLSGWIITPCEPALRQIQSTMGRSRSSSGVPTVVVGLAALLFSNVLIYLYLASLYQSDVQLVSSHIGCQPQHFKMATMKNCTPWLQCSQINAEVRKLKLIGQGAIKKVYLAEWRTQKVALSKLSSLDYLEDFLHGLSMVQALQGPHVVQLVGFCLEEHTLVTEHHPHGSLLNLDVVLAQEQHQQHNTWQTRLRLATDYVSILHYLHNSPAGRRVMCDSNSLEKTLSQFLLTNDFHLVVNDLDALPEVDASRGLLVKCGHRELTGDFVAPEQLWPFRDSGKPFSDDLMPEYDEKTDIWKIPDVTWFLMGRVPGGDLAHFHLFQIHDQCKKEDPTLRPSAVDVLKVYKSVYSSMVRDSVGFRDML
;
A
#
# COMPACT_ATOMS: atom_id res chain seq x y z
N MET A 1 -14.37 43.54 -33.14
CA MET A 1 -14.30 42.22 -33.82
C MET A 1 -14.98 41.25 -32.87
N LEU A 2 -16.05 40.56 -33.29
CA LEU A 2 -16.82 39.62 -32.47
C LEU A 2 -15.97 38.34 -32.21
N VAL A 3 -16.25 37.43 -31.27
CA VAL A 3 -17.54 37.00 -30.70
C VAL A 3 -17.37 36.64 -29.21
N GLU A 4 -18.37 36.96 -28.39
CA GLU A 4 -18.55 36.46 -27.02
C GLU A 4 -19.66 35.40 -27.01
N PHE A 5 -19.52 34.34 -26.21
CA PHE A 5 -20.49 33.22 -26.14
C PHE A 5 -21.63 33.54 -25.18
N GLN A 6 -22.89 33.39 -25.62
CA GLN A 6 -23.99 33.07 -24.70
C GLN A 6 -25.17 32.35 -25.39
N SER A 7 -25.81 31.45 -24.63
CA SER A 7 -26.88 30.55 -25.06
C SER A 7 -28.23 31.24 -25.19
N VAL A 8 -29.07 30.81 -26.14
CA VAL A 8 -30.50 31.15 -26.17
C VAL A 8 -31.34 29.93 -26.54
N CYS A 9 -32.38 29.67 -25.74
CA CYS A 9 -33.41 28.66 -26.02
C CYS A 9 -34.38 29.13 -27.12
N CYS A 10 -34.91 28.22 -27.93
CA CYS A 10 -36.07 28.49 -28.78
C CYS A 10 -37.33 27.81 -28.23
N THR A 11 -38.35 28.61 -27.98
CA THR A 11 -39.68 28.24 -27.48
C THR A 11 -40.69 28.03 -28.63
N HIS A 12 -41.82 27.40 -28.33
CA HIS A 12 -42.97 27.23 -29.23
C HIS A 12 -43.82 28.51 -29.40
N ALA A 13 -44.34 28.75 -30.62
CA ALA A 13 -45.66 29.32 -30.98
C ALA A 13 -45.63 29.81 -32.46
N SER A 14 -46.71 29.93 -33.25
CA SER A 14 -48.04 29.26 -33.32
C SER A 14 -48.81 29.84 -34.53
N SER A 15 -49.58 29.04 -35.28
CA SER A 15 -50.75 29.51 -36.06
C SER A 15 -51.62 28.35 -36.56
N GLU A 16 -52.94 28.51 -36.48
CA GLU A 16 -53.99 27.48 -36.69
C GLU A 16 -54.62 27.56 -38.12
N PRO A 17 -55.77 26.90 -38.45
CA PRO A 17 -56.53 25.82 -37.80
C PRO A 17 -57.04 24.68 -38.76
N VAL A 18 -57.85 23.78 -38.19
CA VAL A 18 -59.02 23.05 -38.76
C VAL A 18 -58.92 21.51 -38.89
N ARG A 19 -59.64 20.81 -37.98
CA ARG A 19 -60.58 19.65 -38.12
C ARG A 19 -60.38 18.63 -39.27
N CYS A 20 -60.60 17.32 -39.14
CA CYS A 20 -61.06 16.46 -38.03
C CYS A 20 -60.95 14.95 -38.42
N LEU A 21 -61.03 14.06 -37.42
CA LEU A 21 -61.60 12.69 -37.44
C LEU A 21 -60.90 11.50 -38.17
N SER A 22 -60.47 10.54 -37.33
CA SER A 22 -60.69 9.07 -37.39
C SER A 22 -60.30 8.22 -38.62
N GLY A 23 -59.50 7.17 -38.38
CA GLY A 23 -59.35 5.99 -39.26
C GLY A 23 -58.43 4.92 -38.64
N TRP A 24 -58.81 3.65 -38.67
CA TRP A 24 -58.18 2.54 -37.92
C TRP A 24 -57.62 1.42 -38.85
N ILE A 25 -56.38 0.98 -38.56
CA ILE A 25 -55.79 -0.39 -38.73
C ILE A 25 -55.54 -0.98 -40.17
N ILE A 26 -54.56 -1.88 -40.20
CA ILE A 26 -54.37 -3.10 -41.05
C ILE A 26 -53.25 -3.02 -42.11
N THR A 27 -52.08 -3.56 -41.73
CA THR A 27 -51.12 -4.30 -42.60
C THR A 27 -51.73 -5.68 -42.97
N PRO A 28 -51.36 -6.40 -44.06
CA PRO A 28 -49.97 -6.61 -44.49
C PRO A 28 -49.74 -6.95 -46.01
N CYS A 29 -48.55 -7.52 -46.28
CA CYS A 29 -48.17 -8.41 -47.41
C CYS A 29 -47.78 -7.85 -48.80
N GLU A 30 -46.49 -8.07 -49.08
CA GLU A 30 -45.86 -8.42 -50.38
C GLU A 30 -46.71 -9.38 -51.27
N PRO A 31 -46.50 -9.46 -52.61
CA PRO A 31 -45.33 -10.20 -53.12
C PRO A 31 -44.76 -9.89 -54.54
N ALA A 32 -43.66 -10.58 -54.84
CA ALA A 32 -43.29 -11.18 -56.15
C ALA A 32 -42.61 -10.36 -57.27
N LEU A 33 -41.26 -10.39 -57.23
CA LEU A 33 -40.35 -10.88 -58.31
C LEU A 33 -40.93 -11.32 -59.68
N ARG A 34 -40.31 -10.81 -60.76
CA ARG A 34 -39.82 -11.52 -61.98
C ARG A 34 -38.83 -10.60 -62.73
N GLN A 35 -37.54 -10.90 -62.89
CA GLN A 35 -36.87 -11.90 -63.77
C GLN A 35 -36.63 -11.39 -65.21
N ILE A 36 -35.35 -11.26 -65.65
CA ILE A 36 -34.81 -11.56 -67.02
C ILE A 36 -33.30 -11.93 -66.90
N GLN A 37 -32.81 -12.76 -67.82
CA GLN A 37 -31.52 -13.48 -67.84
C GLN A 37 -30.81 -13.37 -69.21
N SER A 38 -29.50 -13.60 -69.41
CA SER A 38 -28.31 -13.57 -68.53
C SER A 38 -27.04 -13.90 -69.36
N THR A 39 -25.87 -13.28 -69.12
CA THR A 39 -24.58 -13.71 -69.76
C THR A 39 -23.39 -13.77 -68.80
N MET A 40 -22.57 -14.81 -68.96
CA MET A 40 -21.43 -15.11 -68.08
C MET A 40 -20.18 -14.33 -68.47
N GLY A 41 -19.55 -13.66 -67.49
CA GLY A 41 -18.16 -13.21 -67.53
C GLY A 41 -17.43 -13.70 -66.28
N ARG A 42 -16.37 -14.50 -66.44
CA ARG A 42 -15.70 -15.20 -65.33
C ARG A 42 -14.42 -14.46 -64.91
N SER A 43 -14.45 -13.73 -63.80
CA SER A 43 -13.23 -13.22 -63.14
C SER A 43 -13.25 -13.47 -61.62
N ARG A 44 -12.06 -13.55 -61.02
CA ARG A 44 -11.83 -14.09 -59.66
C ARG A 44 -12.19 -13.09 -58.56
N SER A 45 -12.52 -13.66 -57.39
CA SER A 45 -12.62 -12.97 -56.10
C SER A 45 -11.38 -12.16 -55.74
N SER A 46 -11.60 -11.00 -55.11
CA SER A 46 -10.64 -10.31 -54.24
C SER A 46 -11.41 -9.44 -53.24
N SER A 47 -11.81 -10.01 -52.11
CA SER A 47 -12.37 -9.25 -50.98
C SER A 47 -11.21 -8.66 -50.15
N GLY A 48 -10.65 -7.55 -50.62
CA GLY A 48 -9.63 -6.82 -49.88
C GLY A 48 -10.22 -6.20 -48.61
N VAL A 49 -9.73 -6.61 -47.43
CA VAL A 49 -10.00 -5.91 -46.18
C VAL A 49 -9.42 -4.49 -46.32
N PRO A 50 -10.16 -3.41 -45.99
CA PRO A 50 -9.64 -2.06 -46.14
C PRO A 50 -8.38 -1.88 -45.30
N THR A 51 -7.29 -1.42 -45.92
CA THR A 51 -5.95 -1.26 -45.28
C THR A 51 -6.01 -0.47 -43.97
N VAL A 52 -6.95 0.48 -43.88
CA VAL A 52 -7.24 1.28 -42.67
C VAL A 52 -7.64 0.40 -41.47
N VAL A 53 -8.46 -0.64 -41.67
CA VAL A 53 -8.91 -1.55 -40.60
C VAL A 53 -7.73 -2.36 -40.06
N VAL A 54 -6.84 -2.81 -40.94
CA VAL A 54 -5.61 -3.51 -40.55
C VAL A 54 -4.67 -2.58 -39.76
N GLY A 55 -4.53 -1.32 -40.19
CA GLY A 55 -3.74 -0.31 -39.47
C GLY A 55 -4.29 0.01 -38.08
N LEU A 56 -5.60 0.18 -37.94
CA LEU A 56 -6.25 0.41 -36.64
C LEU A 56 -6.13 -0.80 -35.70
N ALA A 57 -6.30 -2.02 -36.22
CA ALA A 57 -6.10 -3.24 -35.45
C ALA A 57 -4.64 -3.38 -34.96
N ALA A 58 -3.66 -3.05 -35.82
CA ALA A 58 -2.25 -3.05 -35.46
C ALA A 58 -1.92 -2.01 -34.37
N LEU A 59 -2.50 -0.81 -34.44
CA LEU A 59 -2.34 0.24 -33.42
C LEU A 59 -2.99 -0.14 -32.08
N LEU A 60 -4.15 -0.80 -32.09
CA LEU A 60 -4.76 -1.33 -30.86
C LEU A 60 -3.90 -2.44 -30.27
N PHE A 61 -3.40 -3.37 -31.10
CA PHE A 61 -2.55 -4.45 -30.64
C PHE A 61 -1.21 -3.95 -30.08
N SER A 62 -0.58 -2.95 -30.71
CA SER A 62 0.65 -2.35 -30.17
C SER A 62 0.40 -1.62 -28.85
N ASN A 63 -0.73 -0.91 -28.69
CA ASN A 63 -1.10 -0.32 -27.40
C ASN A 63 -1.35 -1.37 -26.32
N VAL A 64 -2.01 -2.49 -26.65
CA VAL A 64 -2.18 -3.62 -25.71
C VAL A 64 -0.84 -4.25 -25.34
N LEU A 65 0.06 -4.46 -26.30
CA LEU A 65 1.42 -4.96 -26.02
C LEU A 65 2.24 -3.99 -25.16
N ILE A 66 2.15 -2.69 -25.42
CA ILE A 66 2.80 -1.65 -24.59
C ILE A 66 2.18 -1.65 -23.18
N TYR A 67 0.86 -1.75 -23.04
CA TYR A 67 0.20 -1.84 -21.74
C TYR A 67 0.62 -3.10 -20.97
N LEU A 68 0.67 -4.27 -21.61
CA LEU A 68 1.13 -5.52 -21.00
C LEU A 68 2.61 -5.47 -20.64
N TYR A 69 3.45 -4.83 -21.47
CA TYR A 69 4.87 -4.62 -21.19
C TYR A 69 5.08 -3.67 -20.01
N LEU A 70 4.36 -2.54 -19.96
CA LEU A 70 4.40 -1.59 -18.85
C LEU A 70 3.85 -2.19 -17.55
N ALA A 71 2.78 -2.99 -17.63
CA ALA A 71 2.26 -3.76 -16.50
C ALA A 71 3.29 -4.81 -16.03
N SER A 72 3.96 -5.49 -16.96
CA SER A 72 5.04 -6.44 -16.64
C SER A 72 6.25 -5.74 -16.03
N LEU A 73 6.62 -4.52 -16.46
CA LEU A 73 7.69 -3.74 -15.85
C LEU A 73 7.30 -3.23 -14.46
N TYR A 74 6.07 -2.75 -14.28
CA TYR A 74 5.51 -2.41 -12.96
C TYR A 74 5.52 -3.61 -12.01
N GLN A 75 5.23 -4.81 -12.53
CA GLN A 75 5.34 -6.04 -11.76
C GLN A 75 6.79 -6.47 -11.51
N SER A 76 7.72 -6.16 -12.42
CA SER A 76 9.15 -6.44 -12.29
C SER A 76 9.82 -5.55 -11.23
N ASP A 77 9.40 -4.29 -11.11
CA ASP A 77 9.89 -3.35 -10.09
C ASP A 77 9.47 -3.80 -8.67
N VAL A 78 8.29 -4.43 -8.55
CA VAL A 78 7.85 -5.14 -7.33
C VAL A 78 8.65 -6.45 -7.12
N GLN A 79 9.11 -7.08 -8.18
CA GLN A 79 9.79 -8.39 -8.13
C GLN A 79 11.30 -8.28 -7.80
N LEU A 80 11.90 -7.09 -7.94
CA LEU A 80 13.30 -6.83 -7.55
C LEU A 80 13.48 -6.74 -6.01
N VAL A 81 12.38 -6.61 -5.25
CA VAL A 81 12.38 -6.32 -3.81
C VAL A 81 11.70 -7.45 -3.03
N SER A 82 12.28 -8.66 -3.05
CA SER A 82 12.02 -9.61 -1.96
C SER A 82 12.95 -10.82 -1.90
N SER A 83 13.55 -11.04 -0.72
CA SER A 83 14.09 -12.33 -0.29
C SER A 83 13.01 -13.41 -0.11
N HIS A 84 11.74 -13.01 0.04
CA HIS A 84 10.60 -13.93 0.24
C HIS A 84 10.15 -14.68 -1.03
N ILE A 85 10.45 -14.19 -2.23
CA ILE A 85 10.00 -14.84 -3.48
C ILE A 85 10.90 -16.04 -3.80
N GLY A 86 10.45 -17.24 -3.41
CA GLY A 86 11.06 -18.51 -3.83
C GLY A 86 11.09 -19.61 -2.77
N CYS A 87 10.66 -19.36 -1.54
CA CYS A 87 10.57 -20.38 -0.50
C CYS A 87 9.16 -20.94 -0.34
N GLN A 88 9.07 -22.20 0.08
CA GLN A 88 7.82 -22.81 0.51
C GLN A 88 7.33 -22.16 1.82
N PRO A 89 6.03 -22.25 2.16
CA PRO A 89 5.55 -21.84 3.49
C PRO A 89 6.37 -22.45 4.62
N GLN A 90 6.51 -21.73 5.73
CA GLN A 90 7.30 -22.13 6.90
C GLN A 90 8.81 -22.34 6.64
N HIS A 91 9.32 -21.75 5.56
CA HIS A 91 10.76 -21.68 5.25
C HIS A 91 11.22 -20.23 5.12
N PHE A 92 12.53 -20.02 5.22
CA PHE A 92 13.16 -18.71 5.08
C PHE A 92 14.42 -18.79 4.21
N LYS A 93 14.83 -17.63 3.68
CA LYS A 93 16.09 -17.44 2.95
C LYS A 93 16.56 -16.00 3.10
N MET A 94 17.64 -15.79 3.83
CA MET A 94 18.31 -14.47 3.92
C MET A 94 19.20 -14.24 2.68
N ALA A 95 19.56 -12.98 2.42
CA ALA A 95 20.21 -12.57 1.17
C ALA A 95 21.47 -13.35 0.76
N THR A 96 22.26 -13.86 1.72
CA THR A 96 23.50 -14.62 1.41
C THR A 96 23.29 -16.14 1.30
N MET A 97 22.09 -16.64 1.60
CA MET A 97 21.75 -18.06 1.52
C MET A 97 21.42 -18.47 0.08
N LYS A 98 21.84 -19.66 -0.35
CA LYS A 98 21.47 -20.21 -1.66
C LYS A 98 20.11 -20.90 -1.64
N ASN A 99 19.90 -21.77 -0.63
CA ASN A 99 18.73 -22.62 -0.48
C ASN A 99 17.83 -22.09 0.66
N CYS A 100 16.52 -22.31 0.53
CA CYS A 100 15.57 -22.11 1.62
C CYS A 100 15.81 -23.13 2.74
N THR A 101 15.60 -22.73 3.99
CA THR A 101 15.69 -23.59 5.18
C THR A 101 14.36 -23.54 5.93
N PRO A 102 13.85 -24.66 6.50
CA PRO A 102 12.66 -24.62 7.38
C PRO A 102 12.90 -23.70 8.59
N TRP A 103 11.86 -23.06 9.11
CA TRP A 103 11.98 -22.23 10.32
C TRP A 103 12.60 -23.01 11.48
N LEU A 104 13.60 -22.40 12.13
CA LEU A 104 14.34 -23.02 13.22
C LEU A 104 13.42 -23.29 14.41
N GLN A 105 13.47 -24.51 14.91
CA GLN A 105 12.75 -24.96 16.10
C GLN A 105 13.61 -24.76 17.36
N CYS A 106 13.02 -24.90 18.55
CA CYS A 106 13.70 -24.76 19.86
C CYS A 106 15.08 -25.44 19.95
N SER A 107 15.18 -26.70 19.50
CA SER A 107 16.44 -27.46 19.56
C SER A 107 17.55 -26.82 18.72
N GLN A 108 17.21 -26.33 17.53
CA GLN A 108 18.15 -25.64 16.63
C GLN A 108 18.49 -24.24 17.14
N ILE A 109 17.51 -23.51 17.70
CA ILE A 109 17.75 -22.19 18.29
C ILE A 109 18.71 -22.31 19.48
N ASN A 110 18.45 -23.23 20.39
CA ASN A 110 19.26 -23.43 21.59
C ASN A 110 20.66 -23.98 21.29
N ALA A 111 20.83 -24.77 20.22
CA ALA A 111 22.12 -25.35 19.83
C ALA A 111 22.96 -24.47 18.88
N GLU A 112 22.32 -23.71 17.98
CA GLU A 112 23.00 -23.04 16.85
C GLU A 112 22.92 -21.51 16.85
N VAL A 113 22.01 -20.87 17.62
CA VAL A 113 21.84 -19.41 17.61
C VAL A 113 22.63 -18.78 18.76
N ARG A 114 23.81 -18.26 18.45
CA ARG A 114 24.70 -17.62 19.43
C ARG A 114 24.33 -16.15 19.65
N LYS A 115 23.76 -15.83 20.81
CA LYS A 115 23.51 -14.45 21.27
C LYS A 115 24.84 -13.67 21.38
N LEU A 116 24.87 -12.44 20.86
CA LEU A 116 26.07 -11.58 20.83
C LEU A 116 25.94 -10.33 21.72
N LYS A 117 25.01 -9.41 21.42
CA LYS A 117 24.79 -8.18 22.19
C LYS A 117 23.32 -7.76 22.22
N LEU A 118 22.89 -7.06 23.26
CA LEU A 118 21.58 -6.38 23.26
C LEU A 118 21.63 -5.24 22.22
N ILE A 119 20.56 -5.09 21.42
CA ILE A 119 20.41 -4.04 20.40
C ILE A 119 19.11 -3.26 20.52
N GLY A 120 18.12 -3.77 21.25
CA GLY A 120 16.87 -3.06 21.52
C GLY A 120 16.17 -3.63 22.76
N GLN A 121 15.39 -2.80 23.42
CA GLN A 121 14.57 -3.20 24.57
C GLN A 121 13.26 -2.39 24.54
N GLY A 122 12.15 -3.08 24.32
CA GLY A 122 10.79 -2.55 24.49
C GLY A 122 10.13 -3.11 25.76
N ALA A 123 8.85 -2.76 25.95
CA ALA A 123 8.05 -3.31 27.04
C ALA A 123 7.95 -4.85 26.95
N ILE A 124 7.58 -5.36 25.76
CA ILE A 124 7.27 -6.77 25.53
C ILE A 124 8.54 -7.60 25.23
N LYS A 125 9.52 -7.03 24.49
CA LYS A 125 10.68 -7.78 23.95
C LYS A 125 12.04 -7.17 24.30
N LYS A 126 13.01 -8.02 24.64
CA LYS A 126 14.46 -7.73 24.64
C LYS A 126 15.07 -8.31 23.38
N VAL A 127 15.62 -7.45 22.52
CA VAL A 127 16.13 -7.82 21.20
C VAL A 127 17.65 -7.85 21.23
N TYR A 128 18.22 -8.99 20.86
CA TYR A 128 19.65 -9.23 20.81
C TYR A 128 20.11 -9.46 19.38
N LEU A 129 21.22 -8.83 18.98
CA LEU A 129 21.99 -9.32 17.84
C LEU A 129 22.51 -10.71 18.20
N ALA A 130 22.26 -11.68 17.32
CA ALA A 130 22.74 -13.04 17.42
C ALA A 130 23.32 -13.51 16.08
N GLU A 131 23.87 -14.72 16.07
CA GLU A 131 24.49 -15.32 14.90
C GLU A 131 24.06 -16.78 14.75
N TRP A 132 23.63 -17.16 13.54
CA TRP A 132 23.27 -18.51 13.17
C TRP A 132 23.99 -18.88 11.87
N ARG A 133 24.85 -19.90 11.89
CA ARG A 133 25.61 -20.38 10.70
C ARG A 133 26.19 -19.22 9.84
N THR A 134 26.97 -18.35 10.50
CA THR A 134 27.57 -17.09 9.99
C THR A 134 26.61 -15.97 9.55
N GLN A 135 25.29 -16.19 9.58
CA GLN A 135 24.27 -15.17 9.33
C GLN A 135 24.03 -14.34 10.59
N LYS A 136 23.81 -13.03 10.44
CA LYS A 136 23.33 -12.17 11.53
C LYS A 136 21.81 -12.26 11.61
N VAL A 137 21.31 -12.51 12.82
CA VAL A 137 19.87 -12.65 13.11
C VAL A 137 19.53 -11.84 14.35
N ALA A 138 18.29 -11.39 14.47
CA ALA A 138 17.77 -10.72 15.65
C ALA A 138 17.02 -11.76 16.51
N LEU A 139 17.44 -11.95 17.75
CA LEU A 139 16.80 -12.82 18.73
C LEU A 139 16.02 -11.94 19.71
N SER A 140 14.70 -11.95 19.57
CA SER A 140 13.75 -11.29 20.47
C SER A 140 13.30 -12.28 21.54
N LYS A 141 13.51 -11.96 22.82
CA LYS A 141 12.99 -12.75 23.95
C LYS A 141 12.00 -11.92 24.77
N LEU A 142 10.94 -12.57 25.25
CA LEU A 142 9.95 -11.97 26.14
C LEU A 142 10.61 -11.28 27.35
N SER A 143 10.16 -10.06 27.66
CA SER A 143 10.70 -9.20 28.71
C SER A 143 10.19 -9.56 30.11
N SER A 144 8.89 -9.82 30.22
CA SER A 144 8.15 -10.27 31.43
C SER A 144 6.98 -11.16 31.01
N LEU A 145 6.54 -12.08 31.88
CA LEU A 145 5.36 -12.92 31.63
C LEU A 145 4.05 -12.13 31.59
N ASP A 146 4.03 -10.91 32.14
CA ASP A 146 2.86 -10.01 32.08
C ASP A 146 2.47 -9.61 30.64
N TYR A 147 3.40 -9.74 29.69
CA TYR A 147 3.22 -9.45 28.26
C TYR A 147 3.18 -10.71 27.39
N LEU A 148 2.89 -11.87 27.98
CA LEU A 148 2.90 -13.15 27.27
C LEU A 148 1.86 -13.19 26.15
N GLU A 149 0.66 -12.66 26.38
CA GLU A 149 -0.41 -12.66 25.38
C GLU A 149 -0.06 -11.76 24.18
N ASP A 150 0.45 -10.55 24.42
CA ASP A 150 0.92 -9.64 23.36
C ASP A 150 2.05 -10.27 22.52
N PHE A 151 2.99 -10.96 23.18
CA PHE A 151 4.10 -11.64 22.52
C PHE A 151 3.63 -12.82 21.66
N LEU A 152 2.68 -13.62 22.16
CA LEU A 152 2.11 -14.75 21.40
C LEU A 152 1.25 -14.26 20.23
N HIS A 153 0.52 -13.15 20.40
CA HIS A 153 -0.20 -12.48 19.32
C HIS A 153 0.78 -11.97 18.25
N GLY A 154 1.82 -11.24 18.65
CA GLY A 154 2.86 -10.75 17.75
C GLY A 154 3.57 -11.85 16.99
N LEU A 155 3.92 -12.97 17.63
CA LEU A 155 4.47 -14.15 16.97
C LEU A 155 3.49 -14.74 15.94
N SER A 156 2.22 -14.91 16.31
CA SER A 156 1.17 -15.41 15.42
C SER A 156 1.00 -14.50 14.19
N MET A 157 1.02 -13.17 14.39
CA MET A 157 0.96 -12.20 13.29
C MET A 157 2.22 -12.27 12.42
N VAL A 158 3.43 -12.32 12.99
CA VAL A 158 4.67 -12.50 12.21
C VAL A 158 4.63 -13.77 11.36
N GLN A 159 4.08 -14.88 11.88
CA GLN A 159 3.92 -16.13 11.13
C GLN A 159 2.88 -16.02 10.00
N ALA A 160 1.70 -15.46 10.29
CA ALA A 160 0.60 -15.35 9.34
C ALA A 160 0.86 -14.33 8.21
N LEU A 161 1.67 -13.31 8.50
CA LEU A 161 1.93 -12.16 7.63
C LEU A 161 3.30 -12.21 6.93
N GLN A 162 3.96 -13.37 6.87
CA GLN A 162 5.21 -13.49 6.11
C GLN A 162 5.03 -13.15 4.63
N GLY A 163 5.89 -12.27 4.14
CA GLY A 163 5.85 -11.70 2.80
C GLY A 163 6.69 -10.43 2.72
N PRO A 164 6.72 -9.74 1.55
CA PRO A 164 7.65 -8.63 1.28
C PRO A 164 7.59 -7.46 2.27
N HIS A 165 6.46 -7.29 2.97
CA HIS A 165 6.22 -6.17 3.88
C HIS A 165 6.61 -6.42 5.34
N VAL A 166 6.90 -7.67 5.70
CA VAL A 166 7.16 -8.09 7.10
C VAL A 166 8.57 -8.66 7.21
N VAL A 167 9.21 -8.40 8.35
CA VAL A 167 10.55 -8.94 8.66
C VAL A 167 10.57 -10.46 8.49
N GLN A 168 11.62 -10.99 7.85
CA GLN A 168 11.75 -12.42 7.59
C GLN A 168 11.88 -13.19 8.91
N LEU A 169 10.89 -14.05 9.20
CA LEU A 169 10.93 -15.03 10.28
C LEU A 169 11.99 -16.10 9.96
N VAL A 170 12.94 -16.29 10.87
CA VAL A 170 13.99 -17.33 10.79
C VAL A 170 13.61 -18.54 11.65
N GLY A 171 12.97 -18.32 12.80
CA GLY A 171 12.50 -19.38 13.69
C GLY A 171 11.89 -18.86 14.98
N PHE A 172 11.36 -19.76 15.80
CA PHE A 172 10.79 -19.42 17.10
C PHE A 172 10.85 -20.61 18.06
N CYS A 173 10.70 -20.33 19.36
CA CYS A 173 10.60 -21.32 20.41
C CYS A 173 9.60 -20.83 21.46
N LEU A 174 8.51 -21.58 21.66
CA LEU A 174 7.43 -21.19 22.56
C LEU A 174 7.83 -21.39 24.02
N GLU A 175 8.47 -22.52 24.33
CA GLU A 175 8.96 -22.89 25.65
C GLU A 175 9.93 -21.86 26.23
N GLU A 176 10.78 -21.26 25.38
CA GLU A 176 11.75 -20.22 25.74
C GLU A 176 11.26 -18.79 25.43
N HIS A 177 10.01 -18.63 24.99
CA HIS A 177 9.39 -17.36 24.61
C HIS A 177 10.31 -16.49 23.74
N THR A 178 10.83 -17.08 22.67
CA THR A 178 11.89 -16.52 21.83
C THR A 178 11.51 -16.58 20.35
N LEU A 179 11.70 -15.45 19.67
CA LEU A 179 11.48 -15.22 18.24
C LEU A 179 12.84 -14.89 17.59
N VAL A 180 13.13 -15.45 16.42
CA VAL A 180 14.35 -15.18 15.65
C VAL A 180 13.96 -14.67 14.26
N THR A 181 14.46 -13.51 13.86
CA THR A 181 14.21 -12.85 12.57
C THR A 181 15.51 -12.45 11.87
N GLU A 182 15.44 -12.10 10.59
CA GLU A 182 16.58 -11.49 9.87
C GLU A 182 17.00 -10.17 10.54
N HIS A 183 18.32 -9.95 10.68
CA HIS A 183 18.84 -8.73 11.28
C HIS A 183 19.17 -7.67 10.22
N HIS A 184 18.43 -6.56 10.24
CA HIS A 184 18.72 -5.38 9.43
C HIS A 184 19.66 -4.41 10.20
N PRO A 185 20.90 -4.16 9.72
CA PRO A 185 21.91 -3.41 10.48
C PRO A 185 21.66 -1.90 10.56
N HIS A 186 20.86 -1.32 9.66
CA HIS A 186 20.40 0.06 9.79
C HIS A 186 19.40 0.23 10.97
N GLY A 187 18.78 -0.88 11.39
CA GLY A 187 17.91 -0.94 12.56
C GLY A 187 16.57 -0.26 12.36
N SER A 188 16.06 0.35 13.44
CA SER A 188 14.80 1.10 13.46
C SER A 188 14.80 2.25 12.46
N LEU A 189 13.65 2.52 11.86
CA LEU A 189 13.42 3.67 10.97
C LEU A 189 13.69 5.03 11.66
N LEU A 190 13.68 5.09 12.99
CA LEU A 190 14.17 6.23 13.77
C LEU A 190 15.59 6.68 13.38
N ASN A 191 16.42 5.73 12.94
CA ASN A 191 17.82 6.00 12.58
C ASN A 191 17.98 6.59 11.17
N LEU A 192 16.91 6.80 10.40
CA LEU A 192 16.97 7.12 8.96
C LEU A 192 17.96 8.24 8.62
N ASP A 193 17.83 9.39 9.27
CA ASP A 193 18.71 10.54 8.99
C ASP A 193 20.15 10.31 9.45
N VAL A 194 20.35 9.53 10.53
CA VAL A 194 21.69 9.13 11.00
C VAL A 194 22.36 8.16 10.03
N VAL A 195 21.58 7.26 9.41
CA VAL A 195 22.07 6.32 8.38
C VAL A 195 22.38 7.07 7.09
N LEU A 196 21.48 7.94 6.62
CA LEU A 196 21.64 8.72 5.38
C LEU A 196 22.70 9.84 5.48
N ALA A 197 23.10 10.23 6.69
CA ALA A 197 24.22 11.15 6.93
C ALA A 197 25.60 10.47 6.86
N GLN A 198 25.69 9.14 6.85
CA GLN A 198 26.96 8.44 6.71
C GLN A 198 27.48 8.58 5.27
N GLU A 199 28.79 8.84 5.11
CA GLU A 199 29.41 9.04 3.79
C GLU A 199 29.09 7.90 2.80
N GLN A 200 29.14 6.65 3.28
CA GLN A 200 28.85 5.44 2.50
C GLN A 200 27.38 5.31 2.03
N HIS A 201 26.47 6.14 2.55
CA HIS A 201 25.04 6.13 2.24
C HIS A 201 24.53 7.48 1.70
N GLN A 202 25.38 8.50 1.61
CA GLN A 202 24.98 9.85 1.23
C GLN A 202 24.34 9.89 -0.17
N GLN A 203 24.78 9.03 -1.10
CA GLN A 203 24.16 8.88 -2.43
C GLN A 203 22.70 8.40 -2.40
N HIS A 204 22.24 7.80 -1.29
CA HIS A 204 20.85 7.39 -1.11
C HIS A 204 19.99 8.49 -0.48
N ASN A 205 20.57 9.60 0.02
CA ASN A 205 19.85 10.69 0.65
C ASN A 205 19.18 11.62 -0.40
N THR A 206 18.25 11.06 -1.16
CA THR A 206 17.58 11.70 -2.30
C THR A 206 16.06 11.72 -2.08
N TRP A 207 15.36 12.63 -2.76
CA TRP A 207 13.88 12.63 -2.73
C TRP A 207 13.31 11.33 -3.31
N GLN A 208 13.98 10.70 -4.27
CA GLN A 208 13.57 9.42 -4.84
C GLN A 208 13.59 8.30 -3.80
N THR A 209 14.70 8.12 -3.08
CA THR A 209 14.78 7.11 -2.02
C THR A 209 13.76 7.40 -0.92
N ARG A 210 13.65 8.65 -0.48
CA ARG A 210 12.75 9.03 0.62
C ARG A 210 11.26 8.88 0.27
N LEU A 211 10.86 9.26 -0.95
CA LEU A 211 9.50 9.02 -1.44
C LEU A 211 9.22 7.52 -1.66
N ARG A 212 10.24 6.72 -2.01
CA ARG A 212 10.12 5.25 -2.05
C ARG A 212 9.90 4.67 -0.65
N LEU A 213 10.66 5.08 0.37
CA LEU A 213 10.42 4.67 1.76
C LEU A 213 9.01 5.05 2.23
N ALA A 214 8.52 6.25 1.87
CA ALA A 214 7.14 6.65 2.16
C ALA A 214 6.10 5.80 1.40
N THR A 215 6.42 5.37 0.17
CA THR A 215 5.60 4.44 -0.63
C THR A 215 5.59 3.03 -0.02
N ASP A 216 6.71 2.56 0.53
CA ASP A 216 6.81 1.29 1.24
C ASP A 216 5.95 1.31 2.51
N TYR A 217 6.03 2.37 3.32
CA TYR A 217 5.19 2.54 4.52
C TYR A 217 3.69 2.43 4.19
N VAL A 218 3.21 3.16 3.17
CA VAL A 218 1.80 3.07 2.72
C VAL A 218 1.49 1.69 2.13
N SER A 219 2.45 1.03 1.47
CA SER A 219 2.28 -0.34 0.97
C SER A 219 2.13 -1.36 2.10
N ILE A 220 2.88 -1.21 3.19
CA ILE A 220 2.75 -2.03 4.40
C ILE A 220 1.37 -1.82 5.04
N LEU A 221 0.90 -0.58 5.19
CA LEU A 221 -0.46 -0.31 5.69
C LEU A 221 -1.52 -0.96 4.79
N HIS A 222 -1.40 -0.81 3.46
CA HIS A 222 -2.31 -1.48 2.53
C HIS A 222 -2.30 -3.01 2.69
N TYR A 223 -1.14 -3.62 2.89
CA TYR A 223 -1.00 -5.05 3.15
C TYR A 223 -1.66 -5.47 4.48
N LEU A 224 -1.44 -4.74 5.58
CA LEU A 224 -2.10 -4.99 6.87
C LEU A 224 -3.63 -4.83 6.76
N HIS A 225 -4.09 -3.83 6.02
CA HIS A 225 -5.51 -3.54 5.82
C HIS A 225 -6.25 -4.57 4.95
N ASN A 226 -5.52 -5.47 4.27
CA ASN A 226 -6.02 -6.49 3.35
C ASN A 226 -5.31 -7.83 3.55
N SER A 227 -4.90 -8.11 4.79
CA SER A 227 -3.99 -9.21 5.11
C SER A 227 -4.69 -10.58 5.07
N PRO A 228 -3.95 -11.70 4.93
CA PRO A 228 -4.53 -13.04 5.03
C PRO A 228 -5.08 -13.34 6.44
N ALA A 229 -4.69 -12.56 7.46
CA ALA A 229 -5.23 -12.62 8.80
C ALA A 229 -6.40 -11.60 9.01
N GLY A 230 -7.12 -11.22 7.96
CA GLY A 230 -8.15 -10.18 8.02
C GLY A 230 -7.56 -8.76 8.00
N ARG A 231 -8.40 -7.74 8.21
CA ARG A 231 -7.96 -6.34 8.23
C ARG A 231 -7.37 -6.00 9.61
N ARG A 232 -6.10 -5.63 9.64
CA ARG A 232 -5.33 -5.34 10.86
C ARG A 232 -5.02 -3.85 10.97
N VAL A 233 -5.12 -3.30 12.19
CA VAL A 233 -4.84 -1.89 12.49
C VAL A 233 -3.52 -1.77 13.26
N MET A 234 -2.65 -0.83 12.88
CA MET A 234 -1.32 -0.70 13.48
C MET A 234 -1.36 0.07 14.81
N CYS A 235 -1.85 -0.55 15.88
CA CYS A 235 -2.23 0.17 17.10
C CYS A 235 -1.08 0.76 17.93
N ASP A 236 0.13 0.20 17.88
CA ASP A 236 1.28 0.72 18.64
C ASP A 236 1.96 1.91 17.92
N SER A 237 1.17 2.96 17.65
CA SER A 237 1.48 4.10 16.79
C SER A 237 0.92 5.42 17.35
N ASN A 238 1.02 5.63 18.67
CA ASN A 238 0.47 6.80 19.35
C ASN A 238 1.32 8.09 19.22
N SER A 239 2.57 7.97 18.76
CA SER A 239 3.44 9.10 18.43
C SER A 239 4.27 8.79 17.19
N LEU A 240 4.87 9.82 16.57
CA LEU A 240 5.78 9.63 15.44
C LEU A 240 6.94 8.71 15.83
N GLU A 241 7.60 8.96 16.97
CA GLU A 241 8.73 8.15 17.45
C GLU A 241 8.32 6.67 17.63
N LYS A 242 7.18 6.44 18.29
CA LYS A 242 6.70 5.07 18.53
C LYS A 242 6.28 4.38 17.22
N THR A 243 5.68 5.11 16.29
CA THR A 243 5.32 4.57 14.97
C THR A 243 6.56 4.13 14.21
N LEU A 244 7.59 4.98 14.14
CA LEU A 244 8.84 4.68 13.45
C LEU A 244 9.60 3.51 14.10
N SER A 245 9.46 3.30 15.42
CA SER A 245 10.12 2.18 16.12
C SER A 245 9.66 0.79 15.66
N GLN A 246 8.49 0.67 15.03
CA GLN A 246 7.94 -0.63 14.62
C GLN A 246 8.45 -1.12 13.27
N PHE A 247 9.14 -0.25 12.52
CA PHE A 247 9.66 -0.52 11.18
C PHE A 247 11.19 -0.61 11.20
N LEU A 248 11.73 -1.50 10.37
CA LEU A 248 13.16 -1.63 10.14
C LEU A 248 13.52 -1.14 8.73
N LEU A 249 14.68 -0.50 8.62
CA LEU A 249 15.28 -0.10 7.36
C LEU A 249 16.20 -1.22 6.86
N THR A 250 15.93 -1.76 5.67
CA THR A 250 16.74 -2.84 5.07
C THR A 250 18.07 -2.32 4.50
N ASN A 251 18.96 -3.23 4.09
CA ASN A 251 20.26 -2.89 3.50
C ASN A 251 20.15 -2.13 2.15
N ASP A 252 19.08 -2.39 1.42
CA ASP A 252 18.72 -1.88 0.10
C ASP A 252 17.76 -0.67 0.15
N PHE A 253 17.57 -0.07 1.34
CA PHE A 253 16.71 1.09 1.59
C PHE A 253 15.24 0.85 1.23
N HIS A 254 14.70 -0.25 1.76
CA HIS A 254 13.28 -0.55 1.83
C HIS A 254 12.80 -0.64 3.28
N LEU A 255 11.48 -0.57 3.49
CA LEU A 255 10.87 -0.76 4.81
C LEU A 255 10.24 -2.13 4.97
N VAL A 256 10.42 -2.71 6.16
CA VAL A 256 9.61 -3.85 6.65
C VAL A 256 9.05 -3.53 8.03
N VAL A 257 7.83 -3.98 8.32
CA VAL A 257 7.30 -3.95 9.70
C VAL A 257 7.85 -5.15 10.49
N ASN A 258 8.20 -4.90 11.75
CA ASN A 258 8.85 -5.85 12.64
C ASN A 258 8.06 -6.10 13.93
N ASP A 259 7.49 -5.03 14.51
CA ASP A 259 6.73 -5.15 15.77
C ASP A 259 5.23 -5.26 15.48
N LEU A 260 4.64 -6.43 15.71
CA LEU A 260 3.26 -6.78 15.35
C LEU A 260 2.41 -7.17 16.57
N ASP A 261 2.88 -6.84 17.78
CA ASP A 261 2.27 -7.30 19.04
C ASP A 261 0.88 -6.70 19.26
N ALA A 262 0.59 -5.53 18.69
CA ALA A 262 -0.71 -4.83 18.77
C ALA A 262 -1.36 -4.67 17.38
N LEU A 263 -1.83 -5.78 16.80
CA LEU A 263 -2.61 -5.81 15.55
C LEU A 263 -4.02 -6.40 15.75
N PRO A 264 -4.97 -5.64 16.33
CA PRO A 264 -6.36 -6.08 16.43
C PRO A 264 -7.03 -6.12 15.03
N GLU A 265 -8.10 -6.91 14.92
CA GLU A 265 -8.83 -7.15 13.68
C GLU A 265 -10.06 -6.25 13.57
N VAL A 266 -10.27 -5.64 12.40
CA VAL A 266 -11.50 -4.92 12.06
C VAL A 266 -12.27 -5.74 11.04
N ASP A 267 -13.57 -5.94 11.26
CA ASP A 267 -14.49 -6.45 10.26
C ASP A 267 -15.83 -5.71 10.35
N ALA A 268 -15.93 -4.61 9.61
CA ALA A 268 -17.15 -3.81 9.50
C ALA A 268 -18.37 -4.61 9.00
N SER A 269 -18.18 -5.72 8.26
CA SER A 269 -19.31 -6.57 7.82
C SER A 269 -19.91 -7.39 8.97
N ARG A 270 -19.13 -7.61 10.03
CA ARG A 270 -19.53 -8.28 11.28
C ARG A 270 -19.77 -7.30 12.44
N GLY A 271 -19.61 -5.99 12.20
CA GLY A 271 -19.64 -4.97 13.25
C GLY A 271 -18.46 -5.03 14.21
N LEU A 272 -17.34 -5.65 13.83
CA LEU A 272 -16.13 -5.74 14.63
C LEU A 272 -15.27 -4.50 14.39
N LEU A 273 -15.15 -3.66 15.42
CA LEU A 273 -14.27 -2.50 15.48
C LEU A 273 -13.17 -2.73 16.54
N VAL A 274 -12.28 -1.75 16.74
CA VAL A 274 -11.12 -1.89 17.63
C VAL A 274 -10.89 -0.67 18.52
N LYS A 275 -10.11 -0.89 19.59
CA LYS A 275 -9.45 0.17 20.38
C LYS A 275 -7.97 -0.16 20.55
N CYS A 276 -7.11 0.85 20.43
CA CYS A 276 -5.66 0.72 20.62
C CYS A 276 -5.27 0.81 22.11
N GLY A 277 -5.65 -0.22 22.88
CA GLY A 277 -5.37 -0.35 24.31
C GLY A 277 -6.38 0.34 25.23
N HIS A 278 -6.20 0.13 26.55
CA HIS A 278 -7.17 0.45 27.60
C HIS A 278 -6.93 1.80 28.32
N ARG A 279 -6.15 2.71 27.72
CA ARG A 279 -5.76 3.99 28.33
C ARG A 279 -6.12 5.13 27.41
N GLU A 280 -6.45 6.28 27.98
CA GLU A 280 -6.75 7.49 27.22
C GLU A 280 -5.57 7.89 26.33
N LEU A 281 -5.85 8.06 25.03
CA LEU A 281 -4.90 8.60 24.06
C LEU A 281 -5.10 10.13 23.97
N THR A 282 -4.00 10.86 23.75
CA THR A 282 -4.00 12.33 23.72
C THR A 282 -3.00 12.87 22.69
N GLY A 283 -3.21 14.11 22.25
CA GLY A 283 -2.39 14.79 21.24
C GLY A 283 -2.87 14.54 19.79
N ASP A 284 -2.31 15.30 18.85
CA ASP A 284 -2.85 15.41 17.48
C ASP A 284 -2.34 14.34 16.50
N PHE A 285 -1.37 13.52 16.93
CA PHE A 285 -0.79 12.44 16.12
C PHE A 285 -1.73 11.22 16.01
N VAL A 286 -2.46 10.89 17.08
CA VAL A 286 -3.57 9.93 17.02
C VAL A 286 -4.75 10.55 16.27
N ALA A 287 -5.59 9.71 15.66
CA ALA A 287 -6.75 10.23 14.94
C ALA A 287 -7.82 10.78 15.91
N PRO A 288 -8.65 11.77 15.51
CA PRO A 288 -9.61 12.42 16.42
C PRO A 288 -10.58 11.44 17.11
N GLU A 289 -11.01 10.39 16.42
CA GLU A 289 -11.86 9.32 16.95
C GLU A 289 -11.16 8.42 18.00
N GLN A 290 -9.84 8.51 18.13
CA GLN A 290 -9.07 7.86 19.19
C GLN A 290 -9.03 8.67 20.49
N LEU A 291 -9.48 9.93 20.48
CA LEU A 291 -9.52 10.81 21.65
C LEU A 291 -10.84 10.63 22.42
N TRP A 292 -10.79 10.83 23.74
CA TRP A 292 -11.97 10.72 24.59
C TRP A 292 -13.03 11.79 24.25
N PRO A 293 -14.21 11.41 23.69
CA PRO A 293 -15.15 12.39 23.13
C PRO A 293 -15.97 13.13 24.18
N PHE A 294 -15.95 12.68 25.45
CA PHE A 294 -16.73 13.29 26.54
C PHE A 294 -15.93 14.26 27.40
N ARG A 295 -14.73 14.66 26.95
CA ARG A 295 -13.82 15.57 27.68
C ARG A 295 -14.49 16.91 28.01
N ASP A 296 -15.21 17.51 27.06
CA ASP A 296 -15.92 18.78 27.24
C ASP A 296 -17.12 18.68 28.20
N SER A 297 -17.64 17.46 28.42
CA SER A 297 -18.69 17.20 29.41
C SER A 297 -18.15 17.01 30.83
N GLY A 298 -16.83 17.16 31.04
CA GLY A 298 -16.17 16.96 32.34
C GLY A 298 -16.18 15.50 32.82
N LYS A 299 -16.52 14.55 31.96
CA LYS A 299 -16.61 13.13 32.31
C LYS A 299 -15.21 12.51 32.32
N PRO A 300 -14.77 11.84 33.40
CA PRO A 300 -13.48 11.15 33.41
C PRO A 300 -13.46 10.02 32.38
N PHE A 301 -12.27 9.72 31.85
CA PHE A 301 -12.06 8.61 30.92
C PHE A 301 -12.56 7.27 31.48
N SER A 302 -13.17 6.47 30.62
CA SER A 302 -13.62 5.10 30.91
C SER A 302 -13.52 4.29 29.63
N ASP A 303 -12.75 3.21 29.67
CA ASP A 303 -12.50 2.36 28.49
C ASP A 303 -13.77 1.69 27.97
N ASP A 304 -14.68 1.26 28.87
CA ASP A 304 -16.00 0.69 28.54
C ASP A 304 -16.91 1.65 27.76
N LEU A 305 -16.63 2.95 27.85
CA LEU A 305 -17.40 4.02 27.23
C LEU A 305 -16.66 4.70 26.08
N MET A 306 -15.42 4.29 25.80
CA MET A 306 -14.65 4.78 24.67
C MET A 306 -15.20 4.15 23.39
N PRO A 307 -15.65 4.94 22.39
CA PRO A 307 -16.08 4.37 21.12
C PRO A 307 -14.95 3.62 20.42
N GLU A 308 -15.31 2.56 19.73
CA GLU A 308 -14.40 1.79 18.89
C GLU A 308 -14.28 2.44 17.50
N TYR A 309 -13.18 2.15 16.82
CA TYR A 309 -12.80 2.73 15.53
C TYR A 309 -12.19 1.67 14.59
N ASP A 310 -11.77 2.09 13.40
CA ASP A 310 -11.32 1.21 12.31
C ASP A 310 -9.90 1.53 11.81
N GLU A 311 -9.54 1.03 10.62
CA GLU A 311 -8.22 1.22 10.02
C GLU A 311 -7.94 2.65 9.55
N LYS A 312 -8.95 3.54 9.54
CA LYS A 312 -8.79 4.95 9.16
C LYS A 312 -7.93 5.73 10.15
N THR A 313 -7.73 5.18 11.36
CA THR A 313 -6.75 5.66 12.34
C THR A 313 -5.29 5.55 11.86
N ASP A 314 -4.97 4.57 11.01
CA ASP A 314 -3.64 4.46 10.37
C ASP A 314 -3.50 5.49 9.23
N ILE A 315 -4.57 5.68 8.45
CA ILE A 315 -4.61 6.62 7.33
C ILE A 315 -4.32 8.05 7.80
N TRP A 316 -4.88 8.45 8.96
CA TRP A 316 -4.62 9.74 9.60
C TRP A 316 -3.14 10.05 9.81
N LYS A 317 -2.31 9.03 10.09
CA LYS A 317 -0.89 9.17 10.46
C LYS A 317 0.05 9.21 9.26
N ILE A 318 -0.45 8.89 8.06
CA ILE A 318 0.36 8.83 6.83
C ILE A 318 1.09 10.14 6.53
N PRO A 319 0.46 11.33 6.60
CA PRO A 319 1.14 12.59 6.28
C PRO A 319 2.34 12.87 7.20
N ASP A 320 2.21 12.64 8.51
CA ASP A 320 3.25 12.89 9.50
C ASP A 320 4.46 11.97 9.32
N VAL A 321 4.21 10.67 9.11
CA VAL A 321 5.27 9.69 8.80
C VAL A 321 5.93 10.00 7.46
N THR A 322 5.14 10.42 6.46
CA THR A 322 5.68 10.84 5.15
C THR A 322 6.54 12.09 5.26
N TRP A 323 6.14 13.06 6.08
CA TRP A 323 6.91 14.28 6.35
C TRP A 323 8.26 13.96 7.00
N PHE A 324 8.30 13.06 7.99
CA PHE A 324 9.55 12.56 8.54
C PHE A 324 10.43 11.88 7.48
N LEU A 325 9.86 10.96 6.71
CA LEU A 325 10.59 10.19 5.69
C LEU A 325 11.20 11.09 4.62
N MET A 326 10.43 12.06 4.11
CA MET A 326 10.86 13.06 3.13
C MET A 326 11.93 14.01 3.68
N GLY A 327 11.86 14.36 4.96
CA GLY A 327 12.87 15.18 5.63
C GLY A 327 13.14 16.51 4.92
N ARG A 328 14.41 16.91 4.83
CA ARG A 328 14.84 18.08 4.06
C ARG A 328 15.85 17.67 3.00
N VAL A 329 15.36 17.45 1.78
CA VAL A 329 16.18 17.11 0.60
C VAL A 329 15.77 17.96 -0.60
N PRO A 330 16.69 18.30 -1.52
CA PRO A 330 16.34 18.96 -2.79
C PRO A 330 15.27 18.17 -3.55
N GLY A 331 14.21 18.84 -3.97
CA GLY A 331 13.03 18.22 -4.61
C GLY A 331 11.97 17.70 -3.64
N GLY A 332 12.23 17.66 -2.33
CA GLY A 332 11.26 17.24 -1.32
C GLY A 332 10.02 18.15 -1.26
N ASP A 333 10.22 19.47 -1.33
CA ASP A 333 9.12 20.45 -1.33
C ASP A 333 8.16 20.25 -2.51
N LEU A 334 8.68 19.85 -3.68
CA LEU A 334 7.88 19.56 -4.86
C LEU A 334 7.05 18.27 -4.67
N ALA A 335 7.63 17.24 -4.05
CA ALA A 335 6.87 16.04 -3.67
C ALA A 335 5.76 16.38 -2.68
N HIS A 336 6.03 17.20 -1.66
CA HIS A 336 4.99 17.67 -0.73
C HIS A 336 3.89 18.47 -1.42
N PHE A 337 4.23 19.35 -2.36
CA PHE A 337 3.24 20.07 -3.16
C PHE A 337 2.32 19.11 -3.94
N HIS A 338 2.87 18.08 -4.59
CA HIS A 338 2.07 17.08 -5.31
C HIS A 338 1.26 16.15 -4.39
N LEU A 339 1.73 15.89 -3.17
CA LEU A 339 1.04 15.06 -2.17
C LEU A 339 0.02 15.83 -1.31
N PHE A 340 0.00 17.17 -1.36
CA PHE A 340 -0.85 18.01 -0.52
C PHE A 340 -2.33 17.59 -0.51
N GLN A 341 -2.92 17.34 -1.68
CA GLN A 341 -4.34 16.98 -1.78
C GLN A 341 -4.67 15.62 -1.14
N ILE A 342 -3.80 14.62 -1.28
CA ILE A 342 -4.03 13.30 -0.66
C ILE A 342 -3.75 13.36 0.86
N HIS A 343 -2.82 14.21 1.30
CA HIS A 343 -2.56 14.44 2.73
C HIS A 343 -3.71 15.16 3.43
N ASP A 344 -4.33 16.16 2.79
CA ASP A 344 -5.55 16.82 3.28
C ASP A 344 -6.74 15.83 3.39
N GLN A 345 -6.85 14.88 2.45
CA GLN A 345 -7.85 13.80 2.53
C GLN A 345 -7.56 12.82 3.67
N CYS A 346 -6.29 12.48 3.93
CA CYS A 346 -5.92 11.68 5.10
C CYS A 346 -6.25 12.38 6.43
N LYS A 347 -6.26 13.71 6.48
CA LYS A 347 -6.54 14.53 7.68
C LYS A 347 -8.00 15.00 7.81
N LYS A 348 -8.97 14.35 7.14
CA LYS A 348 -10.39 14.62 7.43
C LYS A 348 -10.77 14.09 8.81
N GLU A 349 -11.48 14.90 9.59
CA GLU A 349 -11.95 14.51 10.93
C GLU A 349 -12.86 13.28 10.85
N ASP A 350 -13.85 13.31 9.96
CA ASP A 350 -14.68 12.14 9.63
C ASP A 350 -13.83 11.03 8.97
N PRO A 351 -13.67 9.86 9.62
CA PRO A 351 -12.87 8.75 9.09
C PRO A 351 -13.43 8.18 7.78
N THR A 352 -14.74 8.28 7.53
CA THR A 352 -15.38 7.77 6.32
C THR A 352 -14.98 8.56 5.06
N LEU A 353 -14.55 9.82 5.23
CA LEU A 353 -14.06 10.69 4.16
C LEU A 353 -12.57 10.50 3.86
N ARG A 354 -11.83 9.77 4.72
CA ARG A 354 -10.41 9.48 4.48
C ARG A 354 -10.26 8.41 3.40
N PRO A 355 -9.21 8.48 2.56
CA PRO A 355 -8.97 7.50 1.50
C PRO A 355 -8.69 6.10 2.05
N SER A 356 -8.66 5.09 1.17
CA SER A 356 -8.05 3.80 1.53
C SER A 356 -6.53 3.86 1.37
N ALA A 357 -5.78 2.99 2.06
CA ALA A 357 -4.33 2.90 1.89
C ALA A 357 -3.92 2.63 0.43
N VAL A 358 -4.73 1.89 -0.34
CA VAL A 358 -4.45 1.64 -1.77
C VAL A 358 -4.66 2.89 -2.63
N ASP A 359 -5.56 3.79 -2.26
CA ASP A 359 -5.76 5.05 -3.01
C ASP A 359 -4.62 6.04 -2.74
N VAL A 360 -4.16 6.13 -1.48
CA VAL A 360 -2.93 6.87 -1.14
C VAL A 360 -1.73 6.30 -1.90
N LEU A 361 -1.60 4.97 -1.95
CA LEU A 361 -0.51 4.29 -2.66
C LEU A 361 -0.48 4.57 -4.16
N LYS A 362 -1.66 4.63 -4.82
CA LYS A 362 -1.78 5.01 -6.23
C LYS A 362 -1.25 6.43 -6.46
N VAL A 363 -1.61 7.38 -5.60
CA VAL A 363 -1.14 8.77 -5.70
C VAL A 363 0.37 8.84 -5.53
N TYR A 364 0.94 8.19 -4.51
CA TYR A 364 2.39 8.20 -4.26
C TYR A 364 3.18 7.66 -5.46
N LYS A 365 2.76 6.52 -6.02
CA LYS A 365 3.37 5.94 -7.22
C LYS A 365 3.23 6.83 -8.45
N SER A 366 2.09 7.51 -8.61
CA SER A 366 1.86 8.48 -9.70
C SER A 366 2.79 9.69 -9.58
N VAL A 367 2.89 10.28 -8.38
CA VAL A 367 3.77 11.43 -8.09
C VAL A 367 5.24 11.08 -8.33
N TYR A 368 5.71 9.96 -7.78
CA TYR A 368 7.06 9.45 -8.03
C TYR A 368 7.33 9.31 -9.55
N SER A 369 6.41 8.65 -10.27
CA SER A 369 6.54 8.43 -11.71
C SER A 369 6.55 9.73 -12.52
N SER A 370 5.81 10.75 -12.10
CA SER A 370 5.81 12.05 -12.78
C SER A 370 7.12 12.80 -12.54
N MET A 371 7.49 12.98 -11.28
CA MET A 371 8.71 13.72 -10.92
C MET A 371 9.99 13.10 -11.50
N VAL A 372 10.04 11.76 -11.64
CA VAL A 372 11.13 11.09 -12.35
C VAL A 372 11.16 11.48 -13.82
N ARG A 373 10.04 11.43 -14.56
CA ARG A 373 9.98 11.84 -15.98
C ARG A 373 10.39 13.29 -16.18
N ASP A 374 9.89 14.18 -15.33
CA ASP A 374 10.17 15.61 -15.41
C ASP A 374 11.67 15.90 -15.17
N SER A 375 12.31 15.14 -14.27
CA SER A 375 13.77 15.23 -14.03
C SER A 375 14.64 14.70 -15.19
N VAL A 376 14.13 13.75 -15.98
CA VAL A 376 14.83 13.24 -17.18
C VAL A 376 14.68 14.23 -18.33
N GLY A 377 13.47 14.73 -18.58
CA GLY A 377 13.23 15.73 -19.63
C GLY A 377 14.04 17.01 -19.45
N PHE A 378 14.31 17.43 -18.21
CA PHE A 378 15.19 18.58 -17.93
C PHE A 378 16.67 18.30 -18.22
N ARG A 379 17.10 17.03 -18.17
CA ARG A 379 18.47 16.59 -18.51
C ARG A 379 18.70 16.47 -20.01
N ASP A 380 17.67 16.13 -20.77
CA ASP A 380 17.74 16.01 -22.24
C ASP A 380 17.62 17.38 -22.96
N MET A 381 17.40 18.47 -22.22
CA MET A 381 17.32 19.86 -22.71
C MET A 381 18.55 20.73 -22.39
N LEU A 382 19.58 20.16 -21.75
CA LEU A 382 20.83 20.83 -21.36
C LEU A 382 22.04 20.23 -22.07
#